data_AF-A0A4Q6ANN8-F1
#
_entry.id   AF-A0A4Q6ANN8-F1
#
_cell.length_a   1.000
_cell.length_b   1.000
_cell.length_c   1.000
_cell.angle_alpha   90.00
_cell.angle_beta   90.00
_cell.angle_gamma   90.00
#
_symmetry.space_group_name_H-M   'P 1'
#
loop_
_entity.id
_entity.type
_entity.pdbx_description
1 polymer ?
#
loop_
_entity_poly.entity_id
_entity_poly.type
_entity_poly.pdbx_seq_one_letter_code
_entity_poly.pdbx_strand_id
1 'polypeptide(L)' 'EEMMSKIAEGKLNAFFKESTLLAQPFVKDSSKSVQDYLKSVNADLKVTEFKRVALG' A
#
# COMPACT_ATOMS: atom_id res chain seq x y z
N GLU A 1 16.06 -0.96 23.49
CA GLU A 1 15.03 -0.17 22.78
C GLU A 1 15.14 -0.26 21.26
N GLU A 2 16.31 -0.07 20.65
CA GLU A 2 16.47 -0.11 19.18
C GLU A 2 15.91 -1.37 18.50
N MET A 3 16.16 -2.54 19.08
CA MET A 3 15.72 -3.81 18.49
C MET A 3 14.19 -3.94 18.50
N MET A 4 13.52 -3.46 19.55
CA MET A 4 12.05 -3.44 19.61
C MET A 4 11.46 -2.43 18.61
N SER A 5 12.11 -1.26 18.44
CA SER A 5 11.68 -0.27 17.44
C SER A 5 11.74 -0.84 16.02
N LYS A 6 12.84 -1.51 15.66
CA LYS A 6 12.99 -2.14 14.34
C LYS A 6 11.95 -3.22 14.06
N ILE A 7 11.54 -3.98 15.07
CA ILE A 7 10.46 -4.98 14.96
C ILE A 7 9.11 -4.28 14.73
N ALA A 8 8.82 -3.22 15.49
CA ALA A 8 7.58 -2.45 15.33
C ALA A 8 7.47 -1.81 13.94
N GLU A 9 8.57 -1.23 13.43
CA GLU A 9 8.65 -0.67 12.08
C GLU A 9 8.44 -1.73 11.00
N GLY A 10 9.06 -2.91 11.15
CA GLY A 10 8.86 -4.02 10.23
C GLY A 10 7.39 -4.45 10.15
N LYS A 11 6.71 -4.54 11.30
CA LYS A 11 5.28 -4.90 11.37
C LYS A 11 4.38 -3.83 10.75
N LEU A 12 4.66 -2.55 10.99
CA LEU A 12 3.94 -1.45 10.35
C LEU A 12 4.13 -1.47 8.83
N ASN A 13 5.36 -1.69 8.36
CA ASN A 13 5.64 -1.78 6.93
C ASN A 13 4.91 -2.94 6.26
N ALA A 14 4.83 -4.11 6.91
CA ALA A 14 4.04 -5.24 6.44
C ALA A 14 2.54 -4.88 6.38
N PHE A 15 2.00 -4.28 7.45
CA PHE A 15 0.62 -3.83 7.49
C PHE A 15 0.28 -2.86 6.35
N PHE A 16 1.14 -1.88 6.07
CA PHE A 16 0.91 -0.94 4.96
C PHE A 16 0.84 -1.66 3.62
N LYS A 17 1.75 -2.61 3.36
CA LYS A 17 1.77 -3.37 2.09
C LYS A 17 0.57 -4.29 1.90
N GLU A 18 0.00 -4.83 2.97
CA GLU A 18 -1.08 -5.83 2.88
C GLU A 18 -2.47 -5.23 3.07
N SER A 19 -2.59 -4.17 3.86
CA SER A 19 -3.89 -3.64 4.33
C SER A 19 -4.24 -2.27 3.78
N THR A 20 -3.36 -1.60 3.03
CA THR A 20 -3.65 -0.27 2.48
C THR A 20 -3.60 -0.24 0.95
N LEU A 21 -4.56 0.48 0.35
CA LEU A 21 -4.74 0.49 -1.10
C LEU A 21 -3.51 1.00 -1.85
N LEU A 22 -2.83 2.02 -1.32
CA LEU A 22 -1.77 2.75 -2.03
C LEU A 22 -0.41 2.05 -1.98
N ALA A 23 -0.07 1.45 -0.84
CA ALA A 23 1.23 0.80 -0.63
C ALA A 23 1.26 -0.67 -1.09
N GLN A 24 0.12 -1.27 -1.42
CA GLN A 24 0.07 -2.63 -1.95
C GLN A 24 0.69 -2.72 -3.35
N PRO A 25 1.23 -3.89 -3.73
CA PRO A 25 1.69 -4.16 -5.09
C PRO A 25 0.52 -4.08 -6.08
N PHE A 26 0.76 -3.50 -7.25
CA PHE A 26 -0.26 -3.35 -8.27
C PHE A 26 -0.56 -4.71 -8.94
N VAL A 27 -1.83 -5.12 -8.96
CA VAL A 27 -2.26 -6.46 -9.42
C VAL A 27 -1.83 -6.80 -10.85
N LYS A 28 -1.72 -5.80 -11.73
CA LYS A 28 -1.29 -6.02 -13.13
C LYS A 28 0.23 -6.00 -13.31
N ASP A 29 0.96 -5.48 -12.33
CA ASP A 29 2.42 -5.36 -12.36
C ASP A 29 2.94 -5.20 -10.93
N SER A 30 3.31 -6.34 -10.33
CA SER A 30 3.76 -6.43 -8.94
C SER A 30 5.09 -5.74 -8.67
N SER A 31 5.78 -5.22 -9.70
CA SER A 31 7.03 -4.47 -9.54
C SER A 31 6.83 -3.06 -9.00
N LYS A 32 5.61 -2.53 -9.06
CA LYS A 32 5.24 -1.18 -8.61
C LYS A 32 4.08 -1.21 -7.63
N SER A 33 4.00 -0.20 -6.77
CA SER A 33 2.82 0.00 -5.92
C SER A 33 1.67 0.62 -6.70
N VAL A 34 0.45 0.52 -6.17
CA VAL A 34 -0.72 1.23 -6.72
C VAL A 34 -0.47 2.74 -6.76
N GLN A 35 0.21 3.29 -5.75
CA GLN A 35 0.59 4.71 -5.72
C GLN A 35 1.53 5.08 -6.87
N ASP A 36 2.55 4.27 -7.14
CA ASP A 36 3.53 4.54 -8.22
C ASP A 36 2.86 4.48 -9.58
N TYR A 37 1.93 3.55 -9.76
CA TYR A 37 1.12 3.48 -10.96
C TYR A 37 0.26 4.75 -11.14
N LEU A 38 -0.44 5.21 -10.10
CA LEU A 38 -1.26 6.43 -10.18
C LEU A 38 -0.42 7.65 -10.56
N LYS A 39 0.76 7.81 -9.94
CA LYS A 39 1.70 8.90 -10.25
C LYS A 39 2.21 8.84 -11.69
N SER A 40 2.43 7.64 -12.24
CA SER A 40 2.87 7.48 -13.63
C SER A 40 1.81 7.91 -14.65
N VAL A 41 0.53 7.89 -14.27
CA VAL A 41 -0.58 8.35 -15.11
C VAL A 41 -0.78 9.86 -14.96
N ASN A 42 -0.82 10.35 -13.72
CA ASN A 42 -0.92 11.77 -13.38
C ASN A 42 -0.45 11.99 -11.94
N ALA A 43 0.50 12.92 -11.75
CA ALA A 43 1.09 13.23 -10.45
C ALA A 43 0.08 13.75 -9.41
N ASP A 44 -0.99 14.40 -9.84
CA ASP A 44 -2.01 15.01 -8.97
C ASP A 44 -3.22 14.10 -8.70
N LEU A 45 -3.24 12.90 -9.28
CA LEU A 45 -4.34 11.96 -9.13
C LEU A 45 -4.38 11.37 -7.71
N LYS A 46 -5.51 11.56 -7.03
CA LYS A 46 -5.74 11.08 -5.66
C LYS A 46 -6.93 10.15 -5.60
N VAL A 47 -6.78 9.04 -4.87
CA VAL A 47 -7.91 8.19 -4.47
C VAL A 47 -8.58 8.83 -3.27
N THR A 48 -9.87 9.20 -3.41
CA THR A 48 -10.65 9.80 -2.33
C THR A 48 -11.29 8.74 -1.43
N GLU A 49 -11.79 7.66 -2.01
CA GLU A 49 -12.47 6.59 -1.28
C GLU A 49 -12.42 5.28 -2.09
N PHE A 50 -12.41 4.13 -1.39
CA PHE A 50 -12.66 2.83 -2.01
C PHE A 50 -13.47 1.96 -1.05
N LYS A 51 -14.34 1.11 -1.60
CA LYS A 51 -15.13 0.14 -0.84
C LYS A 51 -14.86 -1.25 -1.38
N ARG A 52 -14.30 -2.13 -0.54
CA ARG A 52 -14.14 -3.55 -0.84
C ARG A 52 -15.28 -4.32 -0.16
N VAL A 53 -16.06 -5.06 -0.93
CA VAL A 53 -17.07 -5.99 -0.42
C VAL A 53 -16.57 -7.40 -0.72
N ALA A 54 -16.46 -8.23 0.31
CA ALA A 54 -16.17 -9.65 0.17
C ALA A 54 -17.33 -10.43 0.80
N LEU A 55 -17.92 -11.34 0.03
CA LEU A 55 -18.81 -12.36 0.57
C LEU A 55 -17.90 -13.47 1.11
N GLY A 56 -18.15 -13.87 2.35
CA GLY A 56 -17.33 -14.85 3.08
C GLY A 56 -17.15 -16.16 2.35
#